data_AF-A0A0S8A062-F1
#
_entry.id   AF-A0A0S8A062-F1
#
_cell.length_a   1.000
_cell.length_b   1.000
_cell.length_c   1.000
_cell.angle_alpha   90.00
_cell.angle_beta   90.00
_cell.angle_gamma   90.00
#
_symmetry.space_group_name_H-M   'P 1'
#
loop_
_entity.id
_entity.type
_entity.pdbx_description
1 polymer ?
#
loop_
_entity_poly.entity_id
_entity_poly.type
_entity_poly.pdbx_seq_one_letter_code
_entity_poly.pdbx_strand_id
1 'polypeptide(L)'
;MSNYFSNSLNNLLELFGAHTHKPSAQKTTADMAQMVEHVVDVIDPKIRVIGRYAQKLNQPVAQTWDYLNDMANIIPGGVVLNRAQFSSDPRQKLIFDSQGVIQQLLDSLPQLMHEKVSDQSTRRVYMLLCMDKSEHNFLGTELAGDIITRDVLQTKVTFLNRKILSAGYAMDDARLGFKKCALEGLLHKAHNLVLDSRNEQKQLIERKRQLHQQLHTVYDAKYRPQSSI
;
A
#
# COMPACT_ATOMS: atom_id res chain seq x y z
N MET A 1 9.04 28.03 -11.77
CA MET A 1 8.28 27.56 -10.59
C MET A 1 6.92 26.95 -10.96
N SER A 2 6.21 27.45 -11.98
CA SER A 2 4.90 26.93 -12.42
C SER A 2 4.86 25.44 -12.83
N ASN A 3 5.94 24.91 -13.41
CA ASN A 3 5.99 23.52 -13.89
C ASN A 3 6.10 22.48 -12.76
N TYR A 4 6.62 22.87 -11.59
CA TYR A 4 6.82 21.96 -10.47
C TYR A 4 5.48 21.53 -9.84
N PHE A 5 4.62 22.51 -9.55
CA PHE A 5 3.31 22.26 -8.93
C PHE A 5 2.40 21.46 -9.86
N SER A 6 2.48 21.77 -11.16
CA SER A 6 1.74 21.08 -12.21
C SER A 6 2.18 19.61 -12.34
N ASN A 7 3.48 19.32 -12.25
CA ASN A 7 3.99 17.95 -12.31
C ASN A 7 3.60 17.11 -11.09
N SER A 8 3.67 17.67 -9.87
CA SER A 8 3.26 16.96 -8.66
C SER A 8 1.77 16.56 -8.72
N LEU A 9 0.92 17.50 -9.15
CA LEU A 9 -0.50 17.23 -9.35
C LEU A 9 -0.73 16.19 -10.46
N ASN A 10 -0.02 16.27 -11.58
CA ASN A 10 -0.16 15.31 -12.68
C ASN A 10 0.30 13.89 -12.28
N ASN A 11 1.41 13.74 -11.57
CA ASN A 11 1.86 12.44 -11.07
C ASN A 11 0.84 11.81 -10.12
N LEU A 12 0.22 12.64 -9.28
CA LEU A 12 -0.83 12.21 -8.36
C LEU A 12 -2.10 11.82 -9.15
N LEU A 13 -2.48 12.58 -10.18
CA LEU A 13 -3.56 12.23 -11.09
C LEU A 13 -3.29 10.93 -11.86
N GLU A 14 -2.07 10.67 -12.29
CA GLU A 14 -1.69 9.42 -12.96
C GLU A 14 -1.72 8.23 -12.01
N LEU A 15 -1.19 8.40 -10.78
CA LEU A 15 -1.18 7.32 -9.78
C LEU A 15 -2.59 6.90 -9.38
N PHE A 16 -3.51 7.85 -9.23
CA PHE A 16 -4.91 7.54 -8.92
C PHE A 16 -5.77 7.27 -10.17
N GLY A 17 -5.34 7.72 -11.34
CA GLY A 17 -6.03 7.55 -12.63
C GLY A 17 -5.67 6.27 -13.38
N ALA A 18 -4.58 5.59 -13.00
CA ALA A 18 -4.16 4.31 -13.60
C ALA A 18 -5.18 3.17 -13.42
N HIS A 19 -6.17 3.34 -12.53
CA HIS A 19 -7.25 2.41 -12.30
C HIS A 19 -8.60 3.12 -12.45
N THR A 20 -9.20 3.03 -13.64
CA THR A 20 -10.52 3.60 -13.93
C THR A 20 -11.62 2.73 -13.31
N HIS A 21 -11.88 2.93 -12.02
CA HIS A 21 -13.01 2.30 -11.34
C HIS A 21 -14.29 3.14 -11.51
N LYS A 22 -15.41 2.49 -11.84
CA LYS A 22 -16.71 3.15 -11.98
C LYS A 22 -17.20 3.53 -10.57
N PRO A 23 -17.55 4.79 -10.29
CA PRO A 23 -17.89 5.22 -8.94
C PRO A 23 -19.14 4.49 -8.45
N SER A 24 -19.03 3.85 -7.27
CA SER A 24 -20.19 3.25 -6.61
C SER A 24 -20.83 4.32 -5.73
N ALA A 25 -22.08 4.62 -5.99
CA ALA A 25 -22.78 5.72 -5.33
C ALA A 25 -23.00 5.38 -3.85
N GLN A 26 -22.24 6.00 -2.96
CA GLN A 26 -22.70 6.66 -1.72
C GLN A 26 -21.51 7.03 -0.83
N LYS A 27 -21.21 8.33 -0.69
CA LYS A 27 -20.57 8.83 0.53
C LYS A 27 -20.81 10.33 0.75
N THR A 28 -21.01 10.65 2.03
CA THR A 28 -21.26 11.97 2.60
C THR A 28 -20.11 12.94 2.26
N THR A 29 -20.44 14.12 1.74
CA THR A 29 -19.48 15.10 1.19
C THR A 29 -18.42 15.60 2.18
N ALA A 30 -18.67 15.50 3.49
CA ALA A 30 -17.75 15.95 4.54
C ALA A 30 -16.51 15.07 4.70
N ASP A 31 -16.64 13.74 4.56
CA ASP A 31 -15.51 12.80 4.68
C ASP A 31 -14.51 12.95 3.52
N MET A 32 -15.02 13.28 2.33
CA MET A 32 -14.20 13.40 1.13
C MET A 32 -13.30 14.62 1.16
N ALA A 33 -13.79 15.75 1.66
CA ALA A 33 -12.97 16.96 1.80
C ALA A 33 -11.80 16.74 2.78
N GLN A 34 -12.05 16.08 3.91
CA GLN A 34 -11.00 15.73 4.88
C GLN A 34 -9.98 14.78 4.27
N MET A 35 -10.44 13.79 3.50
CA MET A 35 -9.57 12.84 2.81
C MET A 35 -8.68 13.53 1.77
N VAL A 36 -9.23 14.48 1.01
CA VAL A 36 -8.45 15.30 0.05
C VAL A 36 -7.40 16.13 0.77
N GLU A 37 -7.74 16.78 1.89
CA GLU A 37 -6.76 17.54 2.67
C GLU A 37 -5.66 16.62 3.23
N HIS A 38 -6.02 15.44 3.74
CA HIS A 38 -5.05 14.45 4.21
C HIS A 38 -4.08 14.01 3.12
N VAL A 39 -4.58 13.75 1.89
CA VAL A 39 -3.73 13.45 0.73
C VAL A 39 -2.73 14.58 0.45
N VAL A 40 -3.20 15.83 0.51
CA VAL A 40 -2.35 17.01 0.28
C VAL A 40 -1.29 17.15 1.38
N ASP A 41 -1.66 16.92 2.64
CA ASP A 41 -0.74 17.00 3.77
C ASP A 41 0.37 15.95 3.69
N VAL A 42 0.04 14.72 3.28
CA VAL A 42 1.03 13.64 3.16
C VAL A 42 1.94 13.82 1.95
N ILE A 43 1.44 14.30 0.81
CA ILE A 43 2.24 14.36 -0.44
C ILE A 43 3.00 15.69 -0.59
N ASP A 44 2.28 16.81 -0.57
CA ASP A 44 2.89 18.14 -0.72
C ASP A 44 1.90 19.24 -0.32
N PRO A 45 2.05 19.80 0.90
CA PRO A 45 1.22 20.91 1.36
C PRO A 45 1.21 22.13 0.41
N LYS A 46 2.22 22.28 -0.45
CA LYS A 46 2.32 23.40 -1.41
C LYS A 46 1.36 23.28 -2.58
N ILE A 47 0.72 22.12 -2.79
CA ILE A 47 -0.34 21.95 -3.80
C ILE A 47 -1.50 22.94 -3.55
N ARG A 48 -1.70 23.40 -2.32
CA ARG A 48 -2.72 24.40 -1.95
C ARG A 48 -2.60 25.73 -2.71
N VAL A 49 -1.42 26.04 -3.25
CA VAL A 49 -1.18 27.24 -4.07
C VAL A 49 -1.86 27.13 -5.45
N ILE A 50 -2.15 25.91 -5.92
CA ILE A 50 -2.83 25.68 -7.19
C ILE A 50 -4.32 25.97 -7.02
N GLY A 51 -4.85 26.92 -7.78
CA GLY A 51 -6.28 27.21 -7.80
C GLY A 51 -7.12 25.96 -8.11
N ARG A 52 -8.20 25.76 -7.35
CA ARG A 52 -9.14 24.64 -7.50
C ARG A 52 -8.51 23.24 -7.31
N TYR A 53 -7.40 23.11 -6.59
CA TYR A 53 -6.75 21.80 -6.34
C TYR A 53 -7.73 20.78 -5.75
N ALA A 54 -8.54 21.16 -4.74
CA ALA A 54 -9.49 20.26 -4.12
C ALA A 54 -10.51 19.69 -5.12
N GLN A 55 -10.97 20.50 -6.08
CA GLN A 55 -11.87 20.05 -7.15
C GLN A 55 -11.19 19.04 -8.08
N LYS A 56 -9.90 19.26 -8.40
CA LYS A 56 -9.12 18.35 -9.23
C LYS A 56 -8.80 17.03 -8.53
N LEU A 57 -8.63 17.05 -7.20
CA LEU A 57 -8.29 15.87 -6.40
C LEU A 57 -9.50 15.06 -5.94
N ASN A 58 -10.68 15.69 -5.82
CA ASN A 58 -11.89 15.01 -5.37
C ASN A 58 -12.21 13.74 -6.17
N GLN A 59 -12.23 13.83 -7.50
CA GLN A 59 -12.56 12.68 -8.34
C GLN A 59 -11.52 11.54 -8.22
N PRO A 60 -10.21 11.78 -8.40
CA PRO A 60 -9.20 10.72 -8.26
C PRO A 60 -9.18 10.08 -6.87
N VAL A 61 -9.33 10.88 -5.81
CA VAL A 61 -9.37 10.37 -4.43
C VAL A 61 -10.64 9.55 -4.19
N ALA A 62 -11.80 9.97 -4.73
CA ALA A 62 -13.03 9.20 -4.66
C ALA A 62 -12.92 7.86 -5.39
N GLN A 63 -12.40 7.86 -6.62
CA GLN A 63 -12.19 6.64 -7.42
C GLN A 63 -11.27 5.66 -6.71
N THR A 64 -10.21 6.17 -6.08
CA THR A 64 -9.29 5.35 -5.29
C THR A 64 -9.98 4.76 -4.07
N TRP A 65 -10.77 5.55 -3.35
CA TRP A 65 -11.51 5.06 -2.19
C TRP A 65 -12.54 4.00 -2.56
N ASP A 66 -13.24 4.18 -3.68
CA ASP A 66 -14.19 3.19 -4.21
C ASP A 66 -13.49 1.89 -4.58
N TYR A 67 -12.37 1.97 -5.30
CA TYR A 67 -11.54 0.79 -5.60
C TYR A 67 -11.10 0.05 -4.33
N LEU A 68 -10.69 0.78 -3.29
CA LEU A 68 -10.36 0.17 -1.99
C LEU A 68 -11.58 -0.43 -1.28
N ASN A 69 -12.78 0.15 -1.44
CA ASN A 69 -14.03 -0.45 -0.95
C ASN A 69 -14.30 -1.78 -1.63
N ASP A 70 -14.18 -1.83 -2.96
CA ASP A 70 -14.43 -3.06 -3.71
C ASP A 70 -13.40 -4.14 -3.40
N MET A 71 -12.13 -3.77 -3.25
CA MET A 71 -11.11 -4.69 -2.73
C MET A 71 -11.47 -5.24 -1.35
N ALA A 72 -11.94 -4.40 -0.42
CA ALA A 72 -12.34 -4.83 0.91
C ALA A 72 -13.55 -5.78 0.89
N ASN A 73 -14.44 -5.63 -0.10
CA ASN A 73 -15.62 -6.48 -0.29
C ASN A 73 -15.28 -7.86 -0.86
N ILE A 74 -14.19 -7.99 -1.62
CA ILE A 74 -13.69 -9.29 -2.12
C ILE A 74 -13.13 -10.15 -0.98
N ILE A 75 -12.71 -9.53 0.13
CA ILE A 75 -12.14 -10.25 1.27
C ILE A 75 -13.20 -11.21 1.83
N PRO A 76 -12.93 -12.53 1.83
CA PRO A 76 -13.88 -13.52 2.27
C PRO A 76 -14.20 -13.37 3.75
N GLY A 77 -15.29 -14.01 4.19
CA GLY A 77 -15.67 -14.02 5.60
C GLY A 77 -14.55 -14.55 6.52
N GLY A 78 -14.62 -14.17 7.79
CA GLY A 78 -13.58 -14.48 8.76
C GLY A 78 -13.47 -15.97 9.08
N VAL A 79 -12.23 -16.44 9.25
CA VAL A 79 -11.94 -17.75 9.83
C VAL A 79 -11.95 -17.60 11.35
N VAL A 80 -12.80 -18.35 12.04
CA VAL A 80 -12.85 -18.32 13.50
C VAL A 80 -11.61 -19.03 14.03
N LEU A 81 -10.73 -18.27 14.69
CA LEU A 81 -9.58 -18.84 15.38
C LEU A 81 -10.03 -19.44 16.71
N ASN A 82 -10.06 -20.77 16.75
CA ASN A 82 -10.39 -21.52 17.96
C ASN A 82 -9.32 -22.58 18.18
N ARG A 83 -8.55 -22.44 19.28
CA ARG A 83 -7.48 -23.38 19.65
C ARG A 83 -7.98 -24.82 19.77
N ALA A 84 -9.23 -25.03 20.21
CA ALA A 84 -9.82 -26.37 20.34
C ALA A 84 -10.18 -27.01 18.99
N GLN A 85 -10.38 -26.21 17.94
CA GLN A 85 -10.78 -26.66 16.59
C GLN A 85 -9.66 -26.53 15.55
N PHE A 86 -8.43 -26.25 16.00
CA PHE A 86 -7.27 -26.07 15.13
C PHE A 86 -7.03 -27.26 14.20
N SER A 87 -7.21 -28.47 14.72
CA SER A 87 -6.94 -29.70 13.97
C SER A 87 -8.06 -30.06 12.97
N SER A 88 -9.27 -29.52 13.15
CA SER A 88 -10.46 -29.89 12.37
C SER A 88 -10.80 -28.92 11.23
N ASP A 89 -10.32 -27.67 11.24
CA ASP A 89 -10.50 -26.73 10.12
C ASP A 89 -9.25 -26.72 9.21
N PRO A 90 -9.32 -27.27 7.97
CA PRO A 90 -8.18 -27.29 7.04
C PRO A 90 -7.66 -25.89 6.70
N ARG A 91 -8.51 -24.85 6.78
CA ARG A 91 -8.10 -23.46 6.52
C ARG A 91 -7.15 -22.96 7.59
N GLN A 92 -7.33 -23.37 8.84
CA GLN A 92 -6.41 -23.00 9.93
C GLN A 92 -5.04 -23.65 9.73
N LYS A 93 -4.97 -24.90 9.24
CA LYS A 93 -3.70 -25.56 8.90
C LYS A 93 -3.00 -24.94 7.69
N LEU A 94 -3.76 -24.43 6.73
CA LEU A 94 -3.21 -23.72 5.57
C LEU A 94 -2.63 -22.35 5.96
N ILE A 95 -3.30 -21.67 6.90
CA ILE A 95 -2.89 -20.35 7.39
C ILE A 95 -1.80 -20.45 8.45
N PHE A 96 -1.79 -21.47 9.31
CA PHE A 96 -0.84 -21.65 10.40
C PHE A 96 -0.24 -23.05 10.39
N ASP A 97 1.09 -23.13 10.29
CA ASP A 97 1.81 -24.41 10.27
C ASP A 97 1.80 -25.10 11.64
N SER A 98 1.62 -24.34 12.72
CA SER A 98 1.51 -24.87 14.08
C SER A 98 0.74 -23.92 15.00
N GLN A 99 0.25 -24.45 16.13
CA GLN A 99 -0.37 -23.65 17.18
C GLN A 99 0.56 -22.58 17.78
N GLY A 100 1.88 -22.80 17.74
CA GLY A 100 2.87 -21.84 18.24
C GLY A 100 2.86 -20.53 17.43
N VAL A 101 2.62 -20.60 16.12
CA VAL A 101 2.55 -19.41 15.26
C VAL A 101 1.31 -18.57 15.56
N ILE A 102 0.21 -19.20 15.99
CA ILE A 102 -0.97 -18.45 16.45
C ILE A 102 -0.62 -17.62 17.68
N GLN A 103 0.09 -18.20 18.66
CA GLN A 103 0.49 -17.46 19.87
C GLN A 103 1.41 -16.30 19.52
N GLN A 104 2.43 -16.52 18.71
CA GLN A 104 3.32 -15.43 18.26
C GLN A 104 2.56 -14.29 17.56
N LEU A 105 1.56 -14.63 16.75
CA LEU A 105 0.72 -13.64 16.08
C LEU A 105 -0.15 -12.86 17.10
N LEU A 106 -0.74 -13.55 18.07
CA LEU A 106 -1.53 -12.92 19.13
C LEU A 106 -0.67 -12.05 20.05
N ASP A 107 0.54 -12.50 20.41
CA ASP A 107 1.49 -11.75 21.24
C ASP A 107 2.01 -10.49 20.52
N SER A 108 1.99 -10.48 19.19
CA SER A 108 2.36 -9.30 18.39
C SER A 108 1.30 -8.19 18.38
N LEU A 109 0.10 -8.45 18.93
CA LEU A 109 -0.96 -7.46 18.98
C LEU A 109 -0.65 -6.35 20.00
N PRO A 110 -1.04 -5.10 19.72
CA PRO A 110 -0.93 -4.02 20.70
C PRO A 110 -1.64 -4.39 22.00
N GLN A 111 -1.07 -4.02 23.15
CA GLN A 111 -1.61 -4.30 24.49
C GLN A 111 -3.07 -3.84 24.69
N LEU A 112 -3.51 -2.82 23.94
CA LEU A 112 -4.91 -2.35 23.93
C LEU A 112 -5.91 -3.43 23.47
N MET A 113 -5.46 -4.42 22.69
CA MET A 113 -6.26 -5.59 22.31
C MET A 113 -6.22 -6.72 23.36
N HIS A 114 -5.29 -6.62 24.33
CA HIS A 114 -5.15 -7.52 25.48
C HIS A 114 -5.79 -6.96 26.76
N GLU A 115 -6.30 -5.72 26.74
CA GLU A 115 -7.03 -5.16 27.88
C GLU A 115 -8.24 -6.04 28.20
N LYS A 116 -8.13 -6.79 29.29
CA LYS A 116 -9.24 -7.49 29.93
C LYS A 116 -10.24 -6.44 30.40
N VAL A 117 -11.18 -6.08 29.53
CA VAL A 117 -12.37 -5.37 29.96
C VAL A 117 -13.12 -6.30 30.91
N SER A 118 -13.45 -5.79 32.10
CA SER A 118 -13.96 -6.53 33.26
C SER A 118 -15.27 -7.30 33.04
N ASP A 119 -15.84 -7.30 31.83
CA ASP A 119 -17.13 -7.89 31.54
C ASP A 119 -16.95 -9.15 30.67
N GLN A 120 -16.92 -10.30 31.34
CA GLN A 120 -16.64 -11.62 30.77
C GLN A 120 -17.83 -12.19 30.00
N SER A 121 -18.26 -11.53 28.93
CA SER A 121 -19.10 -12.19 27.91
C SER A 121 -18.68 -11.80 26.48
N THR A 122 -17.95 -12.72 25.86
CA THR A 122 -18.07 -13.01 24.41
C THR A 122 -17.77 -11.88 23.42
N ARG A 123 -16.83 -10.96 23.70
CA ARG A 123 -16.42 -10.00 22.67
C ARG A 123 -15.52 -10.68 21.63
N ARG A 124 -16.07 -10.93 20.44
CA ARG A 124 -15.31 -11.40 19.27
C ARG A 124 -14.48 -10.23 18.74
N VAL A 125 -13.23 -10.52 18.40
CA VAL A 125 -12.35 -9.58 17.69
C VAL A 125 -12.19 -10.08 16.27
N TYR A 126 -12.36 -9.18 15.30
CA TYR A 126 -12.12 -9.45 13.89
C TYR A 126 -10.77 -8.84 13.53
N MET A 127 -9.94 -9.61 12.84
CA MET A 127 -8.60 -9.20 12.44
C MET A 127 -8.41 -9.47 10.95
N LEU A 128 -7.82 -8.50 10.25
CA LEU A 128 -7.38 -8.70 8.88
C LEU A 128 -5.96 -9.25 8.87
N LEU A 129 -5.81 -10.48 8.40
CA LEU A 129 -4.53 -11.16 8.26
C LEU A 129 -4.00 -11.00 6.83
N CYS A 130 -2.79 -10.47 6.70
CA CYS A 130 -2.03 -10.42 5.46
C CYS A 130 -0.88 -11.42 5.51
N MET A 131 -0.60 -12.07 4.38
CA MET A 131 0.41 -13.11 4.25
C MET A 131 0.97 -13.11 2.83
N ASP A 132 2.19 -13.60 2.68
CA ASP A 132 2.82 -13.80 1.39
C ASP A 132 2.53 -15.22 0.89
N LYS A 133 1.89 -15.33 -0.28
CA LYS A 133 1.67 -16.63 -0.94
C LYS A 133 2.98 -17.08 -1.60
N SER A 134 3.45 -18.26 -1.23
CA SER A 134 4.58 -18.95 -1.84
C SER A 134 4.10 -20.24 -2.51
N GLU A 135 4.44 -20.41 -3.79
CA GLU A 135 4.10 -21.60 -4.56
C GLU A 135 5.38 -22.31 -4.98
N HIS A 136 5.47 -23.60 -4.67
CA HIS A 136 6.61 -24.42 -5.01
C HIS A 136 6.15 -25.69 -5.74
N ASN A 137 6.71 -25.92 -6.92
CA ASN A 137 6.46 -27.14 -7.67
C ASN A 137 7.46 -28.22 -7.24
N PHE A 138 6.96 -29.42 -6.99
CA PHE A 138 7.77 -30.56 -6.62
C PHE A 138 7.20 -31.84 -7.24
N LEU A 139 8.05 -32.85 -7.36
CA LEU A 139 7.64 -34.17 -7.81
C LEU A 139 7.16 -34.98 -6.60
N GLY A 140 5.86 -35.25 -6.57
CA GLY A 140 5.18 -35.97 -5.51
C GLY A 140 4.77 -37.38 -5.91
N THR A 141 3.97 -37.99 -5.05
CA THR A 141 3.30 -39.26 -5.33
C THR A 141 1.80 -39.03 -5.32
N GLU A 142 1.10 -39.69 -6.23
CA GLU A 142 -0.35 -39.67 -6.31
C GLU A 142 -0.87 -41.11 -6.25
N LEU A 143 -1.98 -41.31 -5.57
CA LEU A 143 -2.71 -42.57 -5.57
C LEU A 143 -3.93 -42.42 -6.48
N ALA A 144 -3.90 -43.08 -7.63
CA ALA A 144 -5.01 -43.13 -8.57
C ALA A 144 -5.69 -44.52 -8.47
N GLY A 145 -6.77 -44.61 -7.69
CA GLY A 145 -7.37 -45.90 -7.33
C GLY A 145 -6.44 -46.70 -6.43
N ASP A 146 -5.97 -47.86 -6.90
CA ASP A 146 -5.00 -48.71 -6.19
C ASP A 146 -3.56 -48.57 -6.75
N ILE A 147 -3.32 -47.70 -7.73
CA ILE A 147 -2.01 -47.52 -8.36
C ILE A 147 -1.30 -46.29 -7.77
N ILE A 148 -0.09 -46.51 -7.24
CA ILE A 148 0.81 -45.44 -6.80
C ILE A 148 1.65 -44.98 -7.98
N THR A 149 1.45 -43.74 -8.40
CA THR A 149 2.27 -43.08 -9.43
C THR A 149 3.30 -42.17 -8.76
N ARG A 150 4.57 -42.34 -9.13
CA ARG A 150 5.68 -41.49 -8.70
C ARG A 150 5.95 -40.39 -9.72
N ASP A 151 6.68 -39.36 -9.28
CA ASP A 151 7.10 -38.23 -10.11
C ASP A 151 5.95 -37.43 -10.73
N VAL A 152 4.85 -37.32 -9.98
CA VAL A 152 3.71 -36.48 -10.37
C VAL A 152 4.01 -35.03 -10.02
N LEU A 153 3.93 -34.13 -10.99
CA LEU A 153 4.12 -32.70 -10.76
C LEU A 153 3.00 -32.16 -9.84
N GLN A 154 3.37 -31.69 -8.66
CA GLN A 154 2.47 -31.13 -7.66
C GLN A 154 2.88 -29.71 -7.29
N THR A 155 1.90 -28.86 -7.02
CA THR A 155 2.12 -27.49 -6.54
C THR A 155 1.78 -27.40 -5.06
N LYS A 156 2.79 -27.12 -4.23
CA LYS A 156 2.60 -26.81 -2.82
C LYS A 156 2.38 -25.30 -2.66
N VAL A 157 1.24 -24.92 -2.11
CA VAL A 157 0.94 -23.53 -1.73
C VAL A 157 1.18 -23.36 -0.23
N THR A 158 2.01 -22.39 0.16
CA THR A 158 2.33 -22.06 1.55
C THR A 158 2.14 -20.56 1.78
N PHE A 159 1.68 -20.17 2.98
CA PHE A 159 1.53 -18.77 3.36
C PHE A 159 2.54 -18.38 4.43
N LEU A 160 3.35 -17.35 4.14
CA LEU A 160 4.45 -16.87 4.99
C LEU A 160 4.18 -15.43 5.46
N ASN A 161 5.07 -14.89 6.31
CA ASN A 161 5.08 -13.48 6.73
C ASN A 161 3.72 -12.94 7.21
N ARG A 162 3.09 -13.69 8.12
CA ARG A 162 1.79 -13.38 8.71
C ARG A 162 1.85 -12.05 9.47
N LYS A 163 1.02 -11.09 9.08
CA LYS A 163 0.91 -9.76 9.69
C LYS A 163 -0.55 -9.37 9.86
N ILE A 164 -0.87 -8.78 11.00
CA ILE A 164 -2.21 -8.22 11.24
C ILE A 164 -2.19 -6.78 10.72
N LEU A 165 -3.05 -6.48 9.74
CA LEU A 165 -3.16 -5.13 9.16
C LEU A 165 -4.12 -4.25 9.93
N SER A 166 -5.22 -4.84 10.41
CA SER A 166 -6.25 -4.11 11.14
C SER A 166 -6.99 -5.06 12.08
N ALA A 167 -7.56 -4.48 13.13
CA ALA A 167 -8.43 -5.19 14.05
C ALA A 167 -9.63 -4.32 14.43
N GLY A 168 -10.71 -4.97 14.84
CA GLY A 168 -11.90 -4.28 15.31
C GLY A 168 -12.90 -5.23 15.95
N TYR A 169 -14.00 -4.69 16.44
CA TYR A 169 -15.01 -5.45 17.16
C TYR A 169 -16.17 -5.86 16.26
N ALA A 170 -16.26 -5.27 15.07
CA ALA A 170 -17.05 -5.76 13.94
C ALA A 170 -16.15 -6.09 12.74
N MET A 171 -16.65 -6.93 11.83
CA MET A 171 -15.95 -7.24 10.59
C MET A 171 -15.75 -5.99 9.71
N ASP A 172 -16.70 -5.05 9.75
CA ASP A 172 -16.62 -3.80 9.01
C ASP A 172 -15.55 -2.86 9.55
N ASP A 173 -15.25 -2.91 10.86
CA ASP A 173 -14.14 -2.15 11.46
C ASP A 173 -12.79 -2.62 10.90
N ALA A 174 -12.60 -3.95 10.81
CA ALA A 174 -11.39 -4.54 10.25
C ALA A 174 -11.25 -4.18 8.76
N ARG A 175 -12.34 -4.24 7.99
CA ARG A 175 -12.37 -3.80 6.58
C ARG A 175 -12.09 -2.30 6.45
N LEU A 176 -12.61 -1.46 7.34
CA LEU A 176 -12.31 -0.03 7.34
C LEU A 176 -10.82 0.23 7.64
N GLY A 177 -10.25 -0.48 8.62
CA GLY A 177 -8.82 -0.41 8.92
C GLY A 177 -7.97 -0.79 7.71
N PHE A 178 -8.35 -1.84 6.98
CA PHE A 178 -7.69 -2.22 5.72
C PHE A 178 -7.70 -1.08 4.70
N LYS A 179 -8.86 -0.46 4.45
CA LYS A 179 -8.99 0.65 3.49
C LYS A 179 -8.10 1.83 3.87
N LYS A 180 -8.04 2.18 5.16
CA LYS A 180 -7.15 3.23 5.66
C LYS A 180 -5.68 2.86 5.46
N CYS A 181 -5.26 1.66 5.87
CA CYS A 181 -3.88 1.21 5.69
C CYS A 181 -3.47 1.14 4.20
N ALA A 182 -4.35 0.68 3.33
CA ALA A 182 -4.10 0.62 1.89
C ALA A 182 -3.95 2.02 1.29
N LEU A 183 -4.83 2.96 1.67
CA LEU A 183 -4.71 4.36 1.28
C LEU A 183 -3.38 4.96 1.74
N GLU A 184 -3.01 4.78 3.00
CA GLU A 184 -1.73 5.25 3.54
C GLU A 184 -0.53 4.69 2.76
N GLY A 185 -0.58 3.42 2.37
CA GLY A 185 0.45 2.80 1.53
C GLY A 185 0.53 3.45 0.14
N LEU A 186 -0.61 3.74 -0.48
CA LEU A 186 -0.65 4.47 -1.76
C LEU A 186 -0.11 5.89 -1.62
N LEU A 187 -0.46 6.59 -0.55
CA LEU A 187 0.03 7.94 -0.28
C LEU A 187 1.54 7.98 -0.06
N HIS A 188 2.09 7.04 0.72
CA HIS A 188 3.53 6.92 0.90
C HIS A 188 4.25 6.66 -0.43
N LYS A 189 3.71 5.77 -1.27
CA LYS A 189 4.26 5.51 -2.62
C LYS A 189 4.21 6.76 -3.49
N ALA A 190 3.08 7.48 -3.50
CA ALA A 190 2.91 8.71 -4.26
C ALA A 190 3.87 9.82 -3.79
N HIS A 191 4.02 9.99 -2.47
CA HIS A 191 4.99 10.91 -1.88
C HIS A 191 6.42 10.59 -2.33
N ASN A 192 6.82 9.32 -2.32
CA ASN A 192 8.15 8.92 -2.78
C ASN A 192 8.36 9.21 -4.27
N LEU A 193 7.38 8.91 -5.13
CA LEU A 193 7.45 9.25 -6.56
C LEU A 193 7.60 10.75 -6.79
N VAL A 194 6.88 11.56 -6.00
CA VAL A 194 7.03 13.02 -6.04
C VAL A 194 8.44 13.41 -5.59
N LEU A 195 8.98 12.85 -4.49
CA LEU A 195 10.34 13.12 -4.04
C LEU A 195 11.40 12.76 -5.08
N ASP A 196 11.28 11.60 -5.72
CA ASP A 196 12.22 11.13 -6.74
C ASP A 196 12.22 12.10 -7.94
N SER A 197 11.04 12.46 -8.44
CA SER A 197 10.91 13.45 -9.52
C SER A 197 11.51 14.81 -9.16
N ARG A 198 11.42 15.22 -7.88
CA ARG A 198 12.07 16.46 -7.40
C ARG A 198 13.59 16.37 -7.41
N ASN A 199 14.13 15.23 -7.02
CA ASN A 199 15.58 15.01 -6.99
C ASN A 199 16.15 15.03 -8.42
N GLU A 200 15.47 14.40 -9.36
CA GLU A 200 15.82 14.46 -10.78
C GLU A 200 15.81 15.89 -11.32
N GLN A 201 14.76 16.68 -11.03
CA GLN A 201 14.70 18.08 -11.44
C GLN A 201 15.86 18.92 -10.89
N LYS A 202 16.21 18.74 -9.61
CA LYS A 202 17.35 19.44 -9.00
C LYS A 202 18.67 19.07 -9.70
N GLN A 203 18.90 17.79 -9.94
CA GLN A 203 20.09 17.30 -10.64
C GLN A 203 20.20 17.90 -12.05
N LEU A 204 19.09 17.96 -12.80
CA LEU A 204 19.06 18.56 -14.14
C LEU A 204 19.38 20.06 -14.11
N ILE A 205 18.85 20.81 -13.13
CA ILE A 205 19.13 22.24 -12.97
C ILE A 205 20.60 22.47 -12.60
N GLU A 206 21.15 21.68 -11.69
CA GLU A 206 22.56 21.75 -11.32
C GLU A 206 23.47 21.40 -12.49
N ARG A 207 23.14 20.35 -13.25
CA ARG A 207 23.90 19.97 -14.44
C ARG A 207 23.88 21.08 -15.49
N LYS A 208 22.73 21.70 -15.74
CA LYS A 208 22.61 22.85 -16.64
C LYS A 208 23.49 24.01 -16.17
N ARG A 209 23.51 24.31 -14.86
CA ARG A 209 24.35 25.36 -14.28
C ARG A 209 25.84 25.08 -14.46
N GLN A 210 26.27 23.84 -14.19
CA GLN A 210 27.66 23.42 -14.39
C GLN A 210 28.10 23.58 -15.85
N LEU A 211 27.27 23.14 -16.80
CA LEU A 211 27.57 23.28 -18.23
C LEU A 211 27.68 24.76 -18.65
N HIS A 212 26.80 25.64 -18.14
CA HIS A 212 26.91 27.07 -18.41
C HIS A 212 28.20 27.67 -17.85
N GLN A 213 28.61 27.28 -16.64
CA GLN A 213 29.87 27.72 -16.05
C GLN A 213 31.08 27.24 -16.88
N GLN A 214 31.08 25.98 -17.32
CA GLN A 214 32.15 25.44 -18.18
C GLN A 214 32.22 26.14 -19.55
N LEU A 215 31.08 26.46 -20.14
CA LEU A 215 31.04 27.23 -21.38
C LEU A 215 31.61 28.63 -21.19
N HIS A 216 31.29 29.30 -20.08
CA HIS A 216 31.81 30.62 -19.75
C HIS A 216 33.33 30.59 -19.56
N THR A 217 33.87 29.61 -18.82
CA THR A 217 35.33 29.52 -18.61
C THR A 217 36.09 29.21 -19.90
N VAL A 218 35.55 28.38 -20.79
CA VAL A 218 36.15 28.08 -22.10
C VAL A 218 36.08 29.30 -23.02
N TYR A 219 34.97 30.04 -22.99
CA TYR A 219 34.82 31.28 -23.74
C TYR A 219 35.84 32.34 -23.27
N ASP A 220 35.97 32.55 -21.97
CA ASP A 220 36.95 33.48 -21.38
C ASP A 220 38.39 33.07 -21.70
N ALA A 221 38.71 31.77 -21.71
CA ALA A 221 40.03 31.27 -22.07
C ALA A 221 40.38 31.48 -23.55
N LYS A 222 39.37 31.47 -24.44
CA LYS A 222 39.56 31.64 -25.90
C LYS A 222 39.66 33.11 -26.33
N TYR A 223 39.07 34.03 -25.56
CA TYR A 223 39.08 35.47 -25.86
C TYR A 223 40.01 36.31 -24.97
N ARG A 224 40.83 35.67 -24.12
CA ARG A 224 41.91 36.37 -23.41
C ARG A 224 42.99 36.75 -24.43
N PRO A 225 43.30 38.04 -24.65
CA PRO A 225 44.41 38.41 -25.53
C PRO A 225 45.69 37.80 -24.95
N GLN A 226 46.43 37.08 -25.80
CA GLN A 226 47.83 36.80 -25.53
C GLN A 226 48.53 38.15 -25.48
N SER A 227 48.66 38.71 -24.28
CA SER A 227 49.58 39.80 -24.03
C SER A 227 50.97 39.25 -24.27
N SER A 228 51.48 39.46 -25.48
CA SER A 228 52.90 39.38 -25.78
C SER A 228 53.62 40.33 -24.81
N ILE A 229 54.56 39.79 -24.04
CA ILE A 229 55.92 40.28 -23.78
C ILE A 229 56.72 39.06 -23.32
#